data_AF-A0A2T6AZ73-F1
#
_entry.id   AF-A0A2T6AZ73-F1
#
_cell.length_a   1.000
_cell.length_b   1.000
_cell.length_c   1.000
_cell.angle_alpha   90.00
_cell.angle_beta   90.00
_cell.angle_gamma   90.00
#
_symmetry.space_group_name_H-M   'P 1'
#
loop_
_entity.id
_entity.type
_entity.pdbx_description
1 polymer ?
#
loop_
_entity_poly.entity_id
_entity_poly.type
_entity_poly.pdbx_seq_one_letter_code
_entity_poly.pdbx_strand_id
1 'polypeptide(L)'
;MSKAGRKPKGLDYRETALFALISERLPEFHEYGRLSVTLLAEAMGRRTQTLYQMFRNERVSPSNAKKLLELSEAKPTGTKRKPLKDVDLTPFLLK
;
A
#
# COMPACT_ATOMS: atom_id res chain seq x y z
N MET A 1 18.85 16.99 -11.44
CA MET A 1 18.29 17.06 -10.07
C MET A 1 16.78 16.92 -10.14
N SER A 2 16.24 15.72 -9.97
CA SER A 2 14.79 15.51 -10.07
C SER A 2 14.10 15.98 -8.80
N LYS A 3 13.41 17.13 -8.86
CA LYS A 3 12.50 17.57 -7.81
C LYS A 3 11.39 16.54 -7.70
N ALA A 4 11.42 15.69 -6.68
CA ALA A 4 10.29 14.86 -6.31
C ALA A 4 9.09 15.81 -6.09
N GLY A 5 8.13 15.76 -7.02
CA GLY A 5 6.95 16.61 -7.00
C GLY A 5 6.23 16.46 -5.67
N ARG A 6 6.30 17.50 -4.84
CA ARG A 6 5.60 17.55 -3.56
C ARG A 6 4.12 17.72 -3.92
N LYS A 7 3.31 16.68 -3.68
CA LYS A 7 1.87 16.75 -3.86
C LYS A 7 1.26 17.92 -3.07
N PRO A 8 0.12 18.48 -3.54
CA PRO A 8 -0.53 19.60 -2.89
C PRO A 8 -0.79 19.33 -1.40
N LYS A 9 -0.58 20.36 -0.57
CA LYS A 9 -0.90 20.38 0.85
C LYS A 9 -2.40 20.08 1.00
N GLY A 10 -2.76 18.90 1.49
CA GLY A 10 -4.15 18.59 1.89
C GLY A 10 -4.78 17.31 1.32
N LEU A 11 -4.12 16.59 0.41
CA LEU A 11 -4.66 15.30 -0.05
C LEU A 11 -4.63 14.29 1.11
N ASP A 12 -5.81 13.79 1.51
CA ASP A 12 -5.90 12.68 2.46
C ASP A 12 -5.27 11.45 1.80
N TYR A 13 -4.37 10.77 2.52
CA TYR A 13 -3.73 9.55 2.00
C TYR A 13 -4.78 8.47 1.68
N ARG A 14 -5.96 8.53 2.30
CA ARG A 14 -7.09 7.62 2.05
C ARG A 14 -7.72 7.79 0.67
N GLU A 15 -7.49 8.93 0.02
CA GLU A 15 -8.00 9.24 -1.32
C GLU A 15 -6.96 8.92 -2.41
N THR A 16 -5.79 8.39 -2.04
CA THR A 16 -4.74 8.04 -3.00
C THR A 16 -5.07 6.74 -3.73
N ALA A 17 -4.66 6.66 -5.00
CA ALA A 17 -4.82 5.47 -5.82
C ALA A 17 -4.05 4.28 -5.22
N LEU A 18 -2.88 4.54 -4.63
CA LEU A 18 -2.13 3.49 -3.93
C LEU A 18 -2.92 2.95 -2.71
N PHE A 19 -3.52 3.82 -1.89
CA PHE A 19 -4.31 3.36 -0.75
C PHE A 19 -5.54 2.57 -1.21
N ALA A 20 -6.27 3.06 -2.23
CA ALA A 20 -7.42 2.38 -2.79
C ALA A 20 -7.04 0.99 -3.35
N LEU A 21 -5.93 0.90 -4.09
CA LEU A 21 -5.42 -0.37 -4.62
C LEU A 21 -5.11 -1.36 -3.49
N ILE A 22 -4.37 -0.93 -2.46
CA ILE A 22 -4.01 -1.82 -1.35
C ILE A 22 -5.25 -2.22 -0.55
N SER A 23 -6.22 -1.33 -0.36
CA SER A 23 -7.48 -1.62 0.32
C SER A 23 -8.34 -2.64 -0.45
N GLU A 24 -8.41 -2.51 -1.79
CA GLU A 24 -9.14 -3.47 -2.64
C GLU A 24 -8.45 -4.85 -2.65
N ARG A 25 -7.13 -4.85 -2.77
CA ARG A 25 -6.37 -6.08 -2.98
C ARG A 25 -6.00 -6.81 -1.71
N LEU A 26 -5.90 -6.12 -0.57
CA LEU A 26 -5.58 -6.70 0.73
C LEU A 26 -6.68 -6.46 1.80
N PRO A 27 -7.91 -6.95 1.59
CA PRO A 27 -9.04 -6.75 2.51
C PRO A 27 -8.83 -7.41 3.89
N GLU A 28 -7.91 -8.35 4.02
CA GLU A 28 -7.56 -9.02 5.28
C GLU A 28 -6.94 -8.08 6.33
N PHE A 29 -6.48 -6.90 5.89
CA PHE A 29 -5.99 -5.87 6.79
C PHE A 29 -7.06 -4.81 7.08
N HIS A 30 -8.32 -5.08 6.76
CA HIS A 30 -9.42 -4.21 7.13
C HIS A 30 -9.81 -4.41 8.60
N GLU A 31 -9.98 -3.31 9.30
CA GLU A 31 -10.48 -3.23 10.66
C GLU A 31 -11.63 -2.23 10.67
N TYR A 32 -12.78 -2.61 11.27
CA TYR A 32 -13.99 -1.79 11.26
C TYR A 32 -14.42 -1.29 9.87
N GLY A 33 -14.23 -2.15 8.84
CA GLY A 33 -14.62 -1.86 7.46
C GLY A 33 -13.66 -0.98 6.66
N ARG A 34 -12.46 -0.65 7.18
CA ARG A 34 -11.45 0.17 6.49
C ARG A 34 -10.06 -0.44 6.62
N LEU A 35 -9.18 -0.19 5.65
CA LEU A 35 -7.78 -0.63 5.73
C LEU A 35 -7.09 -0.04 6.97
N SER A 36 -6.68 -0.92 7.88
CA SER A 36 -5.91 -0.57 9.08
C SER A 36 -4.43 -0.46 8.72
N VAL A 37 -3.94 0.78 8.64
CA VAL A 37 -2.54 1.07 8.32
C VAL A 37 -1.60 0.49 9.38
N THR A 38 -2.05 0.45 10.64
CA THR A 38 -1.30 -0.16 11.75
C THR A 38 -1.14 -1.67 11.54
N LEU A 39 -2.24 -2.38 11.28
CA LEU A 39 -2.22 -3.81 11.05
C LEU A 39 -1.38 -4.20 9.81
N LEU A 40 -1.50 -3.42 8.74
CA LEU A 40 -0.67 -3.60 7.54
C LEU A 40 0.81 -3.35 7.84
N ALA A 41 1.14 -2.31 8.63
CA ALA A 41 2.51 -1.98 8.99
C ALA A 41 3.17 -3.09 9.82
N GLU A 42 2.42 -3.67 10.77
CA GLU A 42 2.85 -4.83 11.56
C GLU A 42 3.14 -6.04 10.66
N ALA A 43 2.21 -6.38 9.76
CA ALA A 43 2.39 -7.49 8.82
C ALA A 43 3.59 -7.29 7.87
N MET A 44 3.87 -6.03 7.50
CA MET A 44 5.03 -5.68 6.68
C MET A 44 6.35 -5.61 7.49
N GLY A 45 6.31 -5.63 8.82
CA GLY A 45 7.46 -5.36 9.67
C GLY A 45 8.03 -3.95 9.44
N ARG A 46 7.15 -2.96 9.35
CA ARG A 46 7.47 -1.55 9.08
C ARG A 46 6.81 -0.64 10.12
N ARG A 47 7.34 0.56 10.28
CA ARG A 47 6.70 1.59 11.10
C ARG A 47 5.47 2.14 10.36
N THR A 48 4.40 2.42 11.08
CA THR A 48 3.17 3.03 10.51
C THR A 48 3.47 4.33 9.76
N GLN A 49 4.43 5.13 10.24
CA GLN A 49 4.88 6.36 9.57
C GLN A 49 5.42 6.10 8.16
N THR A 50 6.11 4.98 7.94
CA THR A 50 6.60 4.58 6.62
C THR A 50 5.43 4.36 5.66
N LEU A 51 4.36 3.69 6.11
CA LEU A 51 3.18 3.45 5.30
C LEU A 51 2.40 4.74 5.02
N TYR A 52 2.25 5.62 6.01
CA TYR A 52 1.64 6.93 5.78
C TYR A 52 2.41 7.73 4.73
N GLN A 53 3.74 7.74 4.78
CA GLN A 53 4.56 8.38 3.76
C GLN A 53 4.42 7.70 2.39
N MET A 54 4.39 6.36 2.37
CA MET A 54 4.21 5.56 1.16
C MET A 54 2.89 5.92 0.45
N PHE A 55 1.77 5.90 1.18
CA PHE A 55 0.45 6.27 0.65
C PHE A 55 0.39 7.74 0.25
N ARG A 56 0.78 8.65 1.14
CA ARG A 56 0.74 10.10 0.87
C ARG A 56 1.54 10.50 -0.35
N ASN A 57 2.71 9.88 -0.54
CA ASN A 57 3.58 10.19 -1.67
C ASN A 57 3.21 9.38 -2.93
N GLU A 58 2.34 8.37 -2.82
CA GLU A 58 2.08 7.37 -3.85
C GLU A 58 3.37 6.72 -4.37
N ARG A 59 4.26 6.38 -3.44
CA ARG A 59 5.57 5.84 -3.76
C ARG A 59 5.90 4.64 -2.90
N VAL A 60 6.19 3.53 -3.54
CA VAL A 60 6.55 2.25 -2.91
C VAL A 60 8.01 1.96 -3.20
N SER A 61 8.80 1.67 -2.16
CA SER A 61 10.17 1.17 -2.35
C SER A 61 10.13 -0.27 -2.86
N PRO A 62 11.13 -0.73 -3.63
CA PRO A 62 11.19 -2.13 -4.08
C PRO A 62 11.07 -3.14 -2.94
N SER A 63 11.66 -2.82 -1.78
CA SER A 63 11.55 -3.66 -0.56
C SER A 63 10.13 -3.73 0.01
N ASN A 64 9.36 -2.65 -0.05
CA ASN A 64 7.97 -2.63 0.39
C ASN A 64 7.05 -3.28 -0.65
N ALA A 65 7.32 -3.11 -1.94
CA ALA A 65 6.57 -3.75 -3.02
C ALA A 65 6.68 -5.27 -2.92
N LYS A 66 7.90 -5.81 -2.79
CA LYS A 66 8.12 -7.24 -2.58
C LYS A 66 7.32 -7.75 -1.37
N LYS A 67 7.32 -7.00 -0.26
CA LYS A 67 6.60 -7.41 0.94
C LYS A 67 5.08 -7.40 0.77
N LEU A 68 4.53 -6.44 0.03
CA LEU A 68 3.11 -6.38 -0.29
C LEU A 68 2.66 -7.57 -1.15
N LEU A 69 3.50 -8.00 -2.11
CA LEU A 69 3.26 -9.18 -2.94
C LEU A 69 3.31 -10.46 -2.10
N GLU A 70 4.35 -10.62 -1.27
CA GLU A 70 4.45 -11.75 -0.34
C GLU A 70 3.21 -11.85 0.57
N LEU A 71 2.73 -10.72 1.11
CA LEU A 71 1.53 -10.70 1.95
C LEU A 71 0.26 -11.06 1.17
N SER A 72 0.16 -10.60 -0.08
CA SER A 72 -0.96 -10.94 -0.95
C SER A 72 -1.04 -12.44 -1.28
N GLU A 73 0.11 -13.10 -1.41
CA GLU A 73 0.19 -14.53 -1.72
C GLU A 73 0.03 -15.40 -0.45
N ALA A 74 0.59 -14.96 0.67
CA ALA A 74 0.64 -15.74 1.91
C ALA A 74 -0.71 -15.92 2.61
N LYS A 75 -1.68 -15.02 2.38
CA LYS A 75 -3.01 -15.11 2.98
C LYS A 75 -4.06 -15.45 1.93
N PRO A 76 -4.32 -16.72 1.61
CA PRO A 76 -5.51 -17.08 0.84
C PRO A 76 -6.75 -16.87 1.73
N THR A 77 -7.20 -15.63 1.88
CA THR A 77 -8.54 -15.37 2.41
C THR A 77 -9.51 -15.96 1.40
N GLY A 78 -10.38 -16.87 1.82
CA GLY A 78 -11.40 -17.53 0.96
C GLY A 78 -12.41 -16.58 0.30
N THR A 79 -12.18 -15.27 0.37
CA THR A 79 -12.81 -14.24 -0.44
C THR A 79 -12.28 -14.33 -1.88
N LYS A 80 -13.19 -14.22 -2.86
CA LYS A 80 -12.90 -14.10 -4.29
C LYS A 80 -12.16 -12.78 -4.59
N ARG A 81 -10.95 -12.59 -4.06
CA ARG A 81 -10.12 -11.42 -4.31
C ARG A 81 -9.11 -11.70 -5.40
N LYS A 82 -8.75 -10.67 -6.16
CA LYS A 82 -7.61 -10.73 -7.08
C LYS A 82 -6.35 -10.49 -6.26
N PRO A 83 -5.33 -11.35 -6.31
CA PRO A 83 -4.05 -11.06 -5.67
C PRO A 83 -3.44 -9.79 -6.25
N LEU A 84 -2.66 -9.10 -5.43
CA LEU A 84 -1.84 -7.98 -5.85
C LEU A 84 -0.72 -8.49 -6.77
N LYS A 85 -0.54 -7.88 -7.93
CA LYS A 85 0.51 -8.25 -8.89
C LYS A 85 1.54 -7.14 -9.04
N ASP A 86 2.74 -7.48 -9.52
CA ASP A 86 3.80 -6.50 -9.83
C ASP A 86 3.32 -5.36 -10.74
N VAL A 87 2.50 -5.69 -11.74
CA VAL A 87 1.93 -4.72 -12.68
C VAL A 87 1.04 -3.68 -11.99
N ASP A 88 0.40 -4.05 -10.88
CA ASP A 88 -0.45 -3.13 -10.11
C ASP A 88 0.41 -2.10 -9.34
N LEU A 89 1.63 -2.48 -8.94
CA LEU A 89 2.55 -1.63 -8.17
C LEU A 89 3.50 -0.80 -9.04
N THR A 90 3.69 -1.19 -10.31
CA THR A 90 4.62 -0.54 -11.25
C THR A 90 4.45 0.99 -11.35
N PRO A 91 3.24 1.56 -11.37
CA PRO A 91 3.05 3.02 -11.41
C PRO A 91 3.59 3.74 -10.16
N PHE A 92 3.73 3.03 -9.04
CA PHE A 92 4.08 3.59 -7.74
C PHE A 92 5.52 3.29 -7.33
N LEU A 93 6.26 2.48 -8.10
CA LEU A 93 7.63 2.13 -7.75
C LEU A 93 8.55 3.35 -7.80
N LEU A 94 9.35 3.50 -6.74
CA LEU A 94 10.47 4.43 -6.72
C LEU A 94 11.47 4.03 -7.82
N LYS A 95 11.60 4.89 -8.84
CA LYS A 95 12.66 4.84 -9.85
C LYS A 95 13.96 5.41 -9.28
#